data_AF-A0AAF1BLX5-F1
#
_entry.id   AF-A0AAF1BLX5-F1
#
_cell.length_a   1.000
_cell.length_b   1.000
_cell.length_c   1.000
_cell.angle_alpha   90.00
_cell.angle_beta   90.00
_cell.angle_gamma   90.00
#
_symmetry.space_group_name_H-M   'P 1'
#
loop_
_entity.id
_entity.type
_entity.pdbx_description
1 polymer ?
#
loop_
_entity_poly.entity_id
_entity_poly.type
_entity_poly.pdbx_seq_one_letter_code
_entity_poly.pdbx_strand_id
1 'polypeptide(L)'
;MALVSVPSGDLVYVVGQNLSGVTGAYRILMEISPQMHRLDAGHNALGNDGAVALFRGLATQRMRFSAGKGAQAWGMREVRMGQNNVGDEGLANAVWYASEDQELKSLWMPANSITFASDPGHLSALIEQLNKSHLTELRLANNRLSPAAVEQLFTNLEAPRLRALHLSSCRLPAEVAPAIADFVASSRSYGLEILELNGNSLGAKGVSAVVDALQSSNFTLLRLGLHANNARHARSTGSDDDWDSEEEWSSASDADSDAAACRQQTERRLPALLERNRLLSRRVKDAAARALAPMRIILHAQAPPEQGEVDSQQAQLQNLSIGTTGTSDTAKPEAPAPSPSEAPAPFDSFPLLRLPRELQLVVARHCSGDAEALSEAQWSRITTYAGERASLARMAERSRLALFAAATGPSRAARLERKTKMLEVLDEWRSRYRCDQWEINPEPSGLW
;
A
#
# COMPACT_ATOMS: atom_id res chain seq x y z
N MET A 1 33.67 -17.56 -20.57
CA MET A 1 32.43 -17.91 -21.27
C MET A 1 31.49 -16.73 -21.16
N ALA A 2 31.19 -16.11 -22.30
CA ALA A 2 30.28 -14.97 -22.39
C ALA A 2 28.85 -15.43 -22.10
N LEU A 3 28.15 -14.75 -21.18
CA LEU A 3 26.73 -14.93 -20.95
C LEU A 3 26.05 -13.57 -21.11
N VAL A 4 25.53 -13.39 -22.33
CA VAL A 4 24.29 -12.69 -22.70
C VAL A 4 23.69 -11.85 -21.56
N SER A 5 24.11 -10.59 -21.48
CA SER A 5 23.24 -9.54 -20.92
C SER A 5 22.03 -9.47 -21.83
N VAL A 6 20.90 -9.98 -21.36
CA VAL A 6 19.59 -9.68 -21.93
C VAL A 6 19.28 -8.25 -21.48
N PRO A 7 19.32 -7.24 -22.37
CA PRO A 7 18.98 -5.87 -21.99
C PRO A 7 17.47 -5.74 -22.06
N SER A 8 16.76 -6.40 -21.14
CA SER A 8 15.32 -6.24 -20.96
C SER A 8 14.92 -6.70 -19.56
N GLY A 9 15.26 -5.90 -18.55
CA GLY A 9 14.74 -6.17 -17.22
C GLY A 9 15.10 -5.10 -16.24
N ASP A 10 14.12 -4.65 -15.48
CA ASP A 10 14.25 -3.84 -14.25
C ASP A 10 14.91 -4.65 -13.11
N LEU A 11 15.89 -5.51 -13.41
CA LEU A 11 16.45 -6.49 -12.48
C LEU A 11 17.94 -6.77 -12.77
N VAL A 12 18.78 -6.55 -11.78
CA VAL A 12 20.16 -7.02 -11.74
C VAL A 12 20.19 -8.38 -11.03
N TYR A 13 20.65 -9.42 -11.72
CA TYR A 13 20.68 -10.79 -11.21
C TYR A 13 22.11 -11.31 -11.09
N VAL A 14 22.62 -11.37 -9.86
CA VAL A 14 24.02 -11.70 -9.53
C VAL A 14 24.08 -12.88 -8.55
N VAL A 15 23.22 -13.87 -8.74
CA VAL A 15 23.10 -15.00 -7.81
C VAL A 15 24.20 -16.03 -8.04
N GLY A 16 24.86 -16.49 -6.98
CA GLY A 16 25.78 -17.64 -7.03
C GLY A 16 27.10 -17.37 -7.76
N GLN A 17 27.52 -16.11 -7.87
CA GLN A 17 28.74 -15.73 -8.60
C GLN A 17 30.02 -15.78 -7.74
N ASN A 18 29.95 -16.37 -6.53
CA ASN A 18 31.05 -16.42 -5.56
C ASN A 18 31.66 -15.04 -5.26
N LEU A 19 30.83 -14.00 -5.29
CA LEU A 19 31.27 -12.65 -4.95
C LEU A 19 31.48 -12.56 -3.44
N SER A 20 32.64 -12.06 -3.03
CA SER A 20 33.00 -12.00 -1.61
C SER A 20 33.46 -10.62 -1.18
N GLY A 21 33.10 -10.25 0.05
CA GLY A 21 33.52 -9.02 0.68
C GLY A 21 33.14 -7.74 -0.10
N VAL A 22 33.92 -6.70 0.15
CA VAL A 22 33.76 -5.37 -0.46
C VAL A 22 33.99 -5.40 -1.98
N THR A 23 34.93 -6.21 -2.46
CA THR A 23 35.20 -6.33 -3.91
C THR A 23 34.01 -6.91 -4.66
N GLY A 24 33.32 -7.89 -4.06
CA GLY A 24 32.08 -8.43 -4.60
C GLY A 24 30.98 -7.37 -4.70
N ALA A 25 30.84 -6.55 -3.66
CA ALA A 25 29.88 -5.45 -3.64
C ALA A 25 30.14 -4.42 -4.75
N TYR A 26 31.40 -4.03 -4.98
CA TYR A 26 31.74 -3.10 -6.07
C TYR A 26 31.46 -3.69 -7.46
N ARG A 27 31.66 -5.00 -7.66
CA ARG A 27 31.30 -5.64 -8.93
C ARG A 27 29.80 -5.55 -9.19
N ILE A 28 28.97 -5.82 -8.17
CA ILE A 28 27.51 -5.66 -8.26
C ILE A 28 27.16 -4.20 -8.61
N LEU A 29 27.77 -3.23 -7.93
CA LEU A 29 27.51 -1.81 -8.15
C LEU A 29 27.85 -1.33 -9.57
N MET A 30 28.84 -1.96 -10.24
CA MET A 30 29.21 -1.64 -11.62
C MET A 30 28.21 -2.19 -12.64
N GLU A 31 27.44 -3.21 -12.30
CA GLU A 31 26.40 -3.78 -13.17
C GLU A 31 25.07 -3.01 -13.07
N ILE A 32 24.92 -2.15 -12.06
CA ILE A 32 23.70 -1.36 -11.86
C ILE A 32 23.66 -0.19 -12.84
N SER A 33 22.59 -0.13 -13.63
CA SER A 33 22.28 0.98 -14.53
C SER A 33 21.05 1.78 -14.05
N PRO A 34 20.83 3.01 -14.55
CA PRO A 34 19.72 3.87 -14.09
C PRO A 34 18.31 3.30 -14.33
N GLN A 35 18.17 2.29 -15.20
CA GLN A 35 16.87 1.66 -15.49
C GLN A 35 16.54 0.51 -14.53
N MET A 36 17.48 0.14 -13.66
CA MET A 36 17.38 -0.99 -12.75
C MET A 36 16.89 -0.51 -11.38
N HIS A 37 15.80 -1.09 -10.93
CA HIS A 37 15.23 -0.85 -9.60
C HIS A 37 15.13 -2.14 -8.76
N ARG A 38 15.52 -3.30 -9.28
CA ARG A 38 15.55 -4.54 -8.50
C ARG A 38 16.93 -5.17 -8.53
N LEU A 39 17.35 -5.69 -7.40
CA LEU A 39 18.62 -6.37 -7.23
C LEU A 39 18.39 -7.72 -6.57
N ASP A 40 18.87 -8.78 -7.22
CA ASP A 40 18.99 -10.11 -6.62
C ASP A 40 20.46 -10.52 -6.58
N ALA A 41 21.05 -10.45 -5.40
CA ALA A 41 22.43 -10.79 -5.10
C ALA A 41 22.52 -12.00 -4.16
N GLY A 42 21.54 -12.93 -4.22
CA GLY A 42 21.52 -14.13 -3.38
C GLY A 42 22.73 -15.07 -3.57
N HIS A 43 22.99 -15.94 -2.58
CA HIS A 43 24.01 -16.99 -2.64
C HIS A 43 25.43 -16.47 -2.97
N ASN A 44 25.83 -15.37 -2.34
CA ASN A 44 27.20 -14.85 -2.42
C ASN A 44 27.82 -14.84 -1.01
N ALA A 45 29.10 -14.51 -0.88
CA ALA A 45 29.79 -14.43 0.42
C ALA A 45 30.19 -12.98 0.74
N LEU A 46 29.27 -12.04 0.54
CA LEU A 46 29.55 -10.60 0.70
C LEU A 46 29.94 -10.23 2.14
N GLY A 47 29.34 -10.88 3.14
CA GLY A 47 29.59 -10.58 4.56
C GLY A 47 29.09 -9.19 4.97
N ASN A 48 29.45 -8.76 6.18
CA ASN A 48 29.09 -7.44 6.71
C ASN A 48 29.66 -6.32 5.84
N ASP A 49 30.99 -6.28 5.67
CA ASP A 49 31.68 -5.20 4.95
C ASP A 49 31.18 -5.07 3.51
N GLY A 50 30.90 -6.20 2.85
CA GLY A 50 30.32 -6.21 1.51
C GLY A 50 28.90 -5.64 1.48
N ALA A 51 28.04 -6.02 2.43
CA ALA A 51 26.69 -5.45 2.54
C ALA A 51 26.74 -3.94 2.82
N VAL A 52 27.57 -3.49 3.75
CA VAL A 52 27.75 -2.07 4.07
C VAL A 52 28.24 -1.29 2.84
N ALA A 53 29.26 -1.80 2.15
CA ALA A 53 29.78 -1.18 0.94
C ALA A 53 28.73 -1.12 -0.18
N LEU A 54 27.92 -2.18 -0.33
CA LEU A 54 26.84 -2.22 -1.31
C LEU A 54 25.79 -1.15 -1.03
N PHE A 55 25.24 -1.07 0.18
CA PHE A 55 24.18 -0.10 0.49
C PHE A 55 24.68 1.35 0.48
N ARG A 56 25.92 1.61 0.93
CA ARG A 56 26.56 2.94 0.76
C ARG A 56 26.79 3.27 -0.72
N GLY A 57 27.19 2.28 -1.51
CA GLY A 57 27.34 2.42 -2.95
C GLY A 57 26.00 2.70 -3.65
N LEU A 58 24.93 2.02 -3.28
CA LEU A 58 23.57 2.27 -3.77
C LEU A 58 23.11 3.69 -3.45
N ALA A 59 23.35 4.16 -2.22
CA ALA A 59 23.08 5.55 -1.84
C ALA A 59 23.85 6.55 -2.72
N THR A 60 25.11 6.25 -3.06
CA THR A 60 25.92 7.08 -3.95
C THR A 60 25.39 7.06 -5.39
N GLN A 61 25.02 5.89 -5.92
CA GLN A 61 24.44 5.75 -7.25
C GLN A 61 23.11 6.49 -7.35
N ARG A 62 22.30 6.47 -6.30
CA ARG A 62 21.08 7.28 -6.20
C ARG A 62 21.33 8.77 -6.36
N MET A 63 22.32 9.31 -5.65
CA MET A 63 22.68 10.73 -5.79
C MET A 63 23.14 11.04 -7.23
N ARG A 64 23.90 10.14 -7.85
CA ARG A 64 24.39 10.30 -9.22
C ARG A 64 23.28 10.25 -10.26
N PHE A 65 22.41 9.24 -10.20
CA PHE A 65 21.33 9.04 -11.17
C PHE A 65 20.18 10.04 -10.97
N SER A 66 20.00 10.57 -9.76
CA SER A 66 18.97 11.58 -9.46
C SER A 66 19.42 13.02 -9.73
N ALA A 67 20.68 13.27 -10.07
CA ALA A 67 21.23 14.64 -10.25
C ALA A 67 20.82 15.32 -11.58
N GLY A 68 20.13 14.62 -12.50
CA GLY A 68 19.68 15.19 -13.76
C GLY A 68 18.50 16.15 -13.60
N LYS A 69 18.52 17.32 -14.25
CA LYS A 69 17.38 18.24 -14.29
C LYS A 69 16.16 17.52 -14.90
N GLY A 70 15.10 17.37 -14.11
CA GLY A 70 13.86 16.68 -14.52
C GLY A 70 13.89 15.15 -14.38
N ALA A 71 14.96 14.57 -13.82
CA ALA A 71 15.03 13.13 -13.58
C ALA A 71 14.13 12.72 -12.40
N GLN A 72 13.37 11.65 -12.57
CA GLN A 72 12.67 10.99 -11.46
C GLN A 72 13.71 10.49 -10.46
N ALA A 73 13.43 10.64 -9.16
CA ALA A 73 14.30 10.13 -8.10
C ALA A 73 14.56 8.63 -8.35
N TRP A 74 15.84 8.26 -8.50
CA TRP A 74 16.22 6.88 -8.67
C TRP A 74 16.38 6.22 -7.30
N GLY A 75 15.91 4.99 -7.17
CA GLY A 75 16.04 4.19 -5.97
C GLY A 75 15.71 2.73 -6.26
N MET A 76 16.26 1.83 -5.46
CA MET A 76 15.94 0.41 -5.55
C MET A 76 14.57 0.17 -4.94
N ARG A 77 13.70 -0.57 -5.63
CA ARG A 77 12.39 -1.02 -5.16
C ARG A 77 12.45 -2.34 -4.41
N GLU A 78 13.32 -3.23 -4.84
CA GLU A 78 13.46 -4.57 -4.27
C GLU A 78 14.93 -4.97 -4.19
N VAL A 79 15.38 -5.40 -3.01
CA VAL A 79 16.73 -5.91 -2.80
C VAL A 79 16.65 -7.28 -2.14
N ARG A 80 17.19 -8.30 -2.82
CA ARG A 80 17.29 -9.67 -2.34
C ARG A 80 18.75 -10.04 -2.12
N MET A 81 19.08 -10.39 -0.88
CA MET A 81 20.42 -10.77 -0.44
C MET A 81 20.33 -11.99 0.47
N GLY A 82 19.70 -13.05 -0.03
CA GLY A 82 19.62 -14.32 0.70
C GLY A 82 20.97 -15.04 0.72
N GLN A 83 21.31 -15.75 1.79
CA GLN A 83 22.56 -16.52 1.91
C GLN A 83 23.80 -15.70 1.53
N ASN A 84 24.03 -14.58 2.22
CA ASN A 84 25.15 -13.67 1.99
C ASN A 84 26.13 -13.54 3.17
N ASN A 85 25.94 -14.34 4.23
CA ASN A 85 26.65 -14.25 5.50
C ASN A 85 26.60 -12.84 6.11
N VAL A 86 25.51 -12.10 5.87
CA VAL A 86 25.32 -10.76 6.44
C VAL A 86 24.89 -10.87 7.89
N GLY A 87 25.47 -10.06 8.77
CA GLY A 87 25.13 -9.94 10.18
C GLY A 87 24.39 -8.64 10.50
N ASP A 88 24.36 -8.30 11.79
CA ASP A 88 23.53 -7.21 12.32
C ASP A 88 23.88 -5.84 11.73
N GLU A 89 25.18 -5.55 11.56
CA GLU A 89 25.66 -4.28 10.97
C GLU A 89 25.25 -4.13 9.50
N GLY A 90 25.29 -5.21 8.73
CA GLY A 90 24.88 -5.19 7.33
C GLY A 90 23.38 -4.99 7.18
N LEU A 91 22.56 -5.59 8.07
CA LEU A 91 21.13 -5.34 8.13
C LEU A 91 20.83 -3.89 8.55
N ALA A 92 21.55 -3.36 9.54
CA ALA A 92 21.39 -1.97 9.98
C ALA A 92 21.65 -0.98 8.84
N ASN A 93 22.70 -1.20 8.03
CA ASN A 93 22.96 -0.38 6.85
C ASN A 93 21.90 -0.57 5.75
N ALA A 94 21.35 -1.78 5.57
CA ALA A 94 20.25 -2.02 4.63
C ALA A 94 18.99 -1.24 5.01
N VAL A 95 18.65 -1.24 6.30
CA VAL A 95 17.50 -0.51 6.84
C VAL A 95 17.74 1.00 6.82
N TRP A 96 18.95 1.45 7.11
CA TRP A 96 19.33 2.87 6.94
C TRP A 96 19.17 3.31 5.48
N TYR A 97 19.61 2.51 4.52
CA TYR A 97 19.36 2.80 3.11
C TYR A 97 17.86 2.87 2.81
N ALA A 98 17.05 2.00 3.42
CA ALA A 98 15.59 1.99 3.26
C ALA A 98 14.86 3.15 3.96
N SER A 99 15.48 3.80 4.96
CA SER A 99 14.92 5.01 5.58
C SER A 99 15.23 6.26 4.78
N GLU A 100 16.40 6.31 4.15
CA GLU A 100 16.79 7.37 3.22
C GLU A 100 16.07 7.24 1.86
N ASP A 101 15.86 6.02 1.36
CA ASP A 101 15.23 5.72 0.06
C ASP A 101 13.72 5.50 0.17
N GLN A 102 12.94 6.40 -0.42
CA GLN A 102 11.48 6.28 -0.45
C GLN A 102 10.98 5.24 -1.45
N GLU A 103 11.83 4.77 -2.37
CA GLU A 103 11.46 3.81 -3.39
C GLU A 103 11.60 2.36 -2.92
N LEU A 104 12.43 2.08 -1.90
CA LEU A 104 12.67 0.73 -1.40
C LEU A 104 11.46 0.19 -0.64
N LYS A 105 10.82 -0.80 -1.25
CA LYS A 105 9.57 -1.40 -0.77
C LYS A 105 9.77 -2.79 -0.20
N SER A 106 10.71 -3.56 -0.75
CA SER A 106 10.93 -4.95 -0.38
C SER A 106 12.40 -5.23 -0.08
N LEU A 107 12.70 -5.68 1.14
CA LEU A 107 14.03 -6.09 1.57
C LEU A 107 14.01 -7.57 1.99
N TRP A 108 14.73 -8.40 1.26
CA TRP A 108 14.79 -9.84 1.53
C TRP A 108 16.20 -10.25 1.91
N MET A 109 16.39 -10.68 3.16
CA MET A 109 17.68 -11.14 3.68
C MET A 109 17.57 -12.50 4.37
N PRO A 110 16.99 -13.54 3.72
CA PRO A 110 16.84 -14.84 4.33
C PRO A 110 18.18 -15.59 4.47
N ALA A 111 18.28 -16.48 5.46
CA ALA A 111 19.42 -17.37 5.68
C ALA A 111 20.77 -16.63 5.74
N ASN A 112 20.81 -15.56 6.53
CA ASN A 112 22.00 -14.78 6.84
C ASN A 112 22.45 -15.07 8.29
N SER A 113 23.50 -14.38 8.73
CA SER A 113 24.05 -14.49 10.09
C SER A 113 23.52 -13.39 11.01
N ILE A 114 22.26 -12.98 10.81
CA ILE A 114 21.61 -11.93 11.62
C ILE A 114 21.17 -12.56 12.94
N THR A 115 21.60 -11.96 14.06
CA THR A 115 21.35 -12.49 15.40
C THR A 115 20.75 -11.46 16.35
N PHE A 116 20.94 -10.16 16.09
CA PHE A 116 20.64 -9.09 17.04
C PHE A 116 21.23 -9.32 18.43
N ALA A 117 22.34 -10.06 18.51
CA ALA A 117 23.07 -10.31 19.75
C ALA A 117 24.11 -9.22 20.04
N SER A 118 24.45 -8.41 19.03
CA SER A 118 25.33 -7.24 19.16
C SER A 118 24.67 -6.09 19.93
N ASP A 119 25.47 -5.11 20.32
CA ASP A 119 25.13 -4.04 21.27
C ASP A 119 23.67 -3.53 21.22
N PRO A 120 22.98 -3.35 22.36
CA PRO A 120 21.58 -2.92 22.42
C PRO A 120 21.29 -1.62 21.64
N GLY A 121 22.29 -0.74 21.52
CA GLY A 121 22.17 0.51 20.77
C GLY A 121 21.95 0.32 19.26
N HIS A 122 22.44 -0.78 18.67
CA HIS A 122 22.23 -1.08 17.26
C HIS A 122 20.78 -1.48 16.97
N LEU A 123 20.15 -2.20 17.91
CA LEU A 123 18.76 -2.63 17.76
C LEU A 123 17.78 -1.46 17.88
N SER A 124 17.98 -0.57 18.85
CA SER A 124 17.13 0.63 18.98
C SER A 124 17.23 1.52 17.75
N ALA A 125 18.44 1.73 17.22
CA ALA A 125 18.64 2.48 16.00
C ALA A 125 17.96 1.80 14.79
N LEU A 126 18.08 0.47 14.67
CA LEU A 126 17.41 -0.30 13.63
C LEU A 126 15.88 -0.11 13.67
N ILE A 127 15.27 -0.21 14.86
CA ILE A 127 13.82 -0.06 15.03
C ILE A 127 13.39 1.37 14.67
N GLU A 128 14.15 2.38 15.11
CA GLU A 128 13.85 3.78 14.76
C GLU A 128 13.90 3.99 13.24
N GLN A 129 14.90 3.43 12.56
CA GLN A 129 15.03 3.53 11.11
C GLN A 129 13.93 2.75 10.39
N LEU A 130 13.56 1.55 10.88
CA LEU A 130 12.42 0.79 10.35
C LEU A 130 11.11 1.57 10.48
N ASN A 131 10.89 2.24 11.61
CA ASN A 131 9.69 3.04 11.86
C ASN A 131 9.60 4.26 10.93
N LYS A 132 10.74 4.85 10.54
CA LYS A 132 10.82 5.95 9.56
C LYS A 132 10.80 5.48 8.10
N SER A 133 11.08 4.20 7.86
CA SER A 133 11.26 3.66 6.51
C SER A 133 9.97 3.63 5.67
N HIS A 134 10.17 3.49 4.36
CA HIS A 134 9.09 3.26 3.40
C HIS A 134 8.87 1.77 3.06
N LEU A 135 9.54 0.88 3.80
CA LEU A 135 9.45 -0.55 3.57
C LEU A 135 8.02 -1.07 3.75
N THR A 136 7.58 -1.82 2.75
CA THR A 136 6.32 -2.55 2.77
C THR A 136 6.50 -4.00 3.12
N GLU A 137 7.70 -4.56 2.90
CA GLU A 137 7.97 -5.98 3.08
C GLU A 137 9.39 -6.21 3.59
N LEU A 138 9.50 -6.90 4.73
CA LEU A 138 10.77 -7.30 5.34
C LEU A 138 10.80 -8.82 5.52
N ARG A 139 11.78 -9.48 4.91
CA ARG A 139 11.98 -10.93 5.04
C ARG A 139 13.32 -11.24 5.70
N LEU A 140 13.25 -11.78 6.92
CA LEU A 140 14.40 -12.23 7.72
C LEU A 140 14.33 -13.73 8.03
N ALA A 141 13.61 -14.52 7.23
CA ALA A 141 13.46 -15.96 7.47
C ALA A 141 14.82 -16.69 7.52
N ASN A 142 14.91 -17.77 8.30
CA ASN A 142 16.13 -18.57 8.51
C ASN A 142 17.32 -17.78 9.12
N ASN A 143 17.09 -16.73 9.91
CA ASN A 143 18.13 -16.05 10.69
C ASN A 143 18.02 -16.42 12.17
N ARG A 144 19.12 -16.51 12.91
CA ARG A 144 19.10 -16.96 14.33
C ARG A 144 18.88 -15.78 15.27
N LEU A 145 17.66 -15.26 15.31
CA LEU A 145 17.36 -14.04 16.06
C LEU A 145 17.39 -14.28 17.58
N SER A 146 17.98 -13.35 18.32
CA SER A 146 18.00 -13.33 19.78
C SER A 146 16.58 -13.10 20.34
N PRO A 147 16.12 -13.88 21.34
CA PRO A 147 14.79 -13.73 21.93
C PRO A 147 14.52 -12.31 22.46
N ALA A 148 15.47 -11.76 23.24
CA ALA A 148 15.37 -10.42 23.81
C ALA A 148 15.27 -9.34 22.73
N ALA A 149 15.96 -9.51 21.61
CA ALA A 149 15.89 -8.57 20.51
C ALA A 149 14.54 -8.60 19.79
N VAL A 150 13.93 -9.79 19.67
CA VAL A 150 12.62 -9.95 19.02
C VAL A 150 11.51 -9.41 19.92
N GLU A 151 11.61 -9.58 21.24
CA GLU A 151 10.72 -8.91 22.19
C GLU A 151 10.80 -7.39 22.06
N GLN A 152 12.01 -6.83 22.04
CA GLN A 152 12.20 -5.39 21.84
C GLN A 152 11.68 -4.92 20.47
N LEU A 153 11.84 -5.72 19.41
CA LEU A 153 11.27 -5.44 18.09
C LEU A 153 9.75 -5.34 18.19
N PHE A 154 9.04 -6.36 18.67
CA PHE A 154 7.57 -6.35 18.72
C PHE A 154 7.00 -5.32 19.72
N THR A 155 7.75 -4.97 20.75
CA THR A 155 7.35 -3.94 21.72
C THR A 155 7.39 -2.53 21.09
N ASN A 156 8.39 -2.24 20.26
CA ASN A 156 8.69 -0.90 19.75
C ASN A 156 8.43 -0.70 18.25
N LEU A 157 8.05 -1.75 17.51
CA LEU A 157 7.75 -1.67 16.09
C LEU A 157 6.42 -0.94 15.87
N GLU A 158 6.47 0.20 15.20
CA GLU A 158 5.30 0.96 14.74
C GLU A 158 5.14 0.89 13.22
N ALA A 159 6.28 0.87 12.49
CA ALA A 159 6.43 0.81 11.02
C ALA A 159 5.11 0.91 10.22
N PRO A 160 4.54 2.12 10.07
CA PRO A 160 3.16 2.30 9.61
C PRO A 160 2.92 1.88 8.16
N ARG A 161 3.99 1.68 7.39
CA ARG A 161 3.96 1.29 5.98
C ARG A 161 4.24 -0.20 5.77
N LEU A 162 4.71 -0.91 6.79
CA LEU A 162 5.03 -2.33 6.70
C LEU A 162 3.75 -3.14 6.56
N ARG A 163 3.64 -3.88 5.44
CA ARG A 163 2.52 -4.76 5.11
C ARG A 163 2.85 -6.23 5.33
N ALA A 164 4.11 -6.62 5.19
CA ALA A 164 4.54 -8.00 5.31
C ALA A 164 5.81 -8.14 6.14
N LEU A 165 5.77 -8.99 7.17
CA LEU A 165 6.91 -9.34 8.02
C LEU A 165 7.07 -10.86 8.03
N HIS A 166 8.25 -11.34 7.60
CA HIS A 166 8.54 -12.77 7.55
C HIS A 166 9.71 -13.12 8.48
N LEU A 167 9.41 -13.87 9.54
CA LEU A 167 10.34 -14.35 10.56
C LEU A 167 10.24 -15.88 10.71
N SER A 168 10.02 -16.60 9.60
CA SER A 168 9.97 -18.06 9.59
C SER A 168 11.33 -18.66 9.91
N SER A 169 11.36 -19.75 10.70
CA SER A 169 12.57 -20.49 11.05
C SER A 169 13.65 -19.63 11.71
N CYS A 170 13.23 -18.67 12.55
CA CYS A 170 14.11 -17.76 13.25
C CYS A 170 14.54 -18.22 14.65
N ARG A 171 14.14 -19.44 15.06
CA ARG A 171 14.39 -20.03 16.38
C ARG A 171 13.78 -19.25 17.55
N LEU A 172 12.60 -18.67 17.35
CA LEU A 172 11.93 -17.90 18.41
C LEU A 172 11.39 -18.83 19.52
N PRO A 173 11.75 -18.64 20.81
CA PRO A 173 11.20 -19.39 21.93
C PRO A 173 9.79 -18.98 22.30
N ALA A 174 9.14 -19.82 23.11
CA ALA A 174 7.83 -19.57 23.69
C ALA A 174 7.77 -18.27 24.53
N GLU A 175 8.89 -17.85 25.12
CA GLU A 175 9.02 -16.63 25.92
C GLU A 175 8.68 -15.36 25.13
N VAL A 176 8.91 -15.36 23.83
CA VAL A 176 8.65 -14.21 22.94
C VAL A 176 7.18 -14.14 22.52
N ALA A 177 6.41 -15.23 22.68
CA ALA A 177 5.04 -15.32 22.20
C ALA A 177 4.08 -14.26 22.81
N PRO A 178 4.17 -13.89 24.11
CA PRO A 178 3.38 -12.80 24.68
C PRO A 178 3.64 -11.46 23.98
N ALA A 179 4.90 -11.11 23.71
CA ALA A 179 5.23 -9.86 23.00
C ALA A 179 4.64 -9.83 21.57
N ILE A 180 4.64 -10.98 20.88
CA ILE A 180 4.00 -11.12 19.56
C ILE A 180 2.48 -10.95 19.68
N ALA A 181 1.85 -11.59 20.67
CA ALA A 181 0.42 -11.51 20.91
C ALA A 181 -0.02 -10.06 21.23
N ASP A 182 0.74 -9.36 22.08
CA ASP A 182 0.50 -7.96 22.43
C ASP A 182 0.66 -7.04 21.22
N PHE A 183 1.65 -7.28 20.36
CA PHE A 183 1.81 -6.56 19.12
C PHE A 183 0.61 -6.77 18.18
N VAL A 184 0.17 -8.03 18.00
CA VAL A 184 -1.00 -8.37 17.18
C VAL A 184 -2.28 -7.73 17.74
N ALA A 185 -2.40 -7.63 19.06
CA ALA A 185 -3.53 -6.98 19.70
C ALA A 185 -3.49 -5.45 19.64
N SER A 186 -2.30 -4.87 19.54
CA SER A 186 -2.09 -3.43 19.48
C SER A 186 -2.46 -2.83 18.12
N SER A 187 -2.87 -1.57 18.14
CA SER A 187 -3.12 -0.78 16.92
C SER A 187 -1.91 -0.63 16.00
N ARG A 188 -0.70 -0.87 16.52
CA ARG A 188 0.55 -0.87 15.74
C ARG A 188 0.53 -1.92 14.62
N SER A 189 -0.13 -3.05 14.83
CA SER A 189 -0.19 -4.13 13.83
C SER A 189 -1.26 -3.94 12.75
N TYR A 190 -2.13 -2.92 12.86
CA TYR A 190 -3.25 -2.75 11.92
C TYR A 190 -2.83 -2.42 10.49
N GLY A 191 -1.60 -1.92 10.30
CA GLY A 191 -1.00 -1.73 8.99
C GLY A 191 -0.54 -3.04 8.33
N LEU A 192 -0.24 -4.07 9.14
CA LEU A 192 0.33 -5.34 8.70
C LEU A 192 -0.75 -6.26 8.13
N GLU A 193 -0.50 -6.80 6.94
CA GLU A 193 -1.38 -7.74 6.23
C GLU A 193 -0.87 -9.18 6.34
N ILE A 194 0.45 -9.37 6.41
CA ILE A 194 1.13 -10.67 6.41
C ILE A 194 2.12 -10.75 7.56
N LEU A 195 1.98 -11.76 8.41
CA LEU A 195 2.95 -12.13 9.45
C LEU A 195 3.28 -13.63 9.32
N GLU A 196 4.52 -13.97 8.98
CA GLU A 196 4.95 -15.37 8.86
C GLU A 196 5.91 -15.73 10.00
N LEU A 197 5.50 -16.69 10.83
CA LEU A 197 6.23 -17.20 12.00
C LEU A 197 6.35 -18.73 11.95
N ASN A 198 6.30 -19.34 10.76
CA ASN A 198 6.38 -20.80 10.61
C ASN A 198 7.76 -21.33 11.04
N GLY A 199 7.83 -22.55 11.58
CA GLY A 199 9.11 -23.21 11.87
C GLY A 199 9.86 -22.63 13.08
N ASN A 200 9.16 -21.99 14.02
CA ASN A 200 9.74 -21.50 15.27
C ASN A 200 9.40 -22.43 16.45
N SER A 201 9.65 -21.99 17.68
CA SER A 201 9.51 -22.77 18.91
C SER A 201 8.57 -22.06 19.91
N LEU A 202 7.49 -21.46 19.42
CA LEU A 202 6.54 -20.70 20.24
C LEU A 202 5.72 -21.60 21.20
N GLY A 203 5.62 -22.89 20.91
CA GLY A 203 4.83 -23.85 21.67
C GLY A 203 3.32 -23.66 21.54
N ALA A 204 2.54 -24.61 22.06
CA ALA A 204 1.08 -24.60 21.92
C ALA A 204 0.42 -23.39 22.61
N LYS A 205 0.92 -23.02 23.80
CA LYS A 205 0.44 -21.84 24.54
C LYS A 205 0.72 -20.55 23.79
N GLY A 206 1.92 -20.39 23.23
CA GLY A 206 2.30 -19.21 22.46
C GLY A 206 1.47 -19.08 21.17
N VAL A 207 1.28 -20.19 20.45
CA VAL A 207 0.40 -20.22 19.26
C VAL A 207 -1.04 -19.84 19.63
N SER A 208 -1.58 -20.37 20.74
CA SER A 208 -2.91 -19.99 21.20
C SER A 208 -3.01 -18.50 21.49
N ALA A 209 -2.06 -17.93 22.23
CA ALA A 209 -2.06 -16.50 22.57
C ALA A 209 -2.11 -15.60 21.33
N VAL A 210 -1.32 -15.92 20.29
CA VAL A 210 -1.35 -15.15 19.03
C VAL A 210 -2.69 -15.30 18.30
N VAL A 211 -3.26 -16.51 18.27
CA VAL A 211 -4.57 -16.76 17.65
C VAL A 211 -5.70 -16.05 18.42
N ASP A 212 -5.63 -16.03 19.75
CA ASP A 212 -6.61 -15.37 20.63
C ASP A 212 -6.53 -13.84 20.48
N ALA A 213 -5.33 -13.27 20.32
CA ALA A 213 -5.13 -11.86 19.98
C ALA A 213 -5.69 -11.48 18.60
N LEU A 214 -5.51 -12.36 17.60
CA LEU A 214 -6.11 -12.20 16.27
C LEU A 214 -7.64 -12.24 16.34
N GLN A 215 -8.20 -13.13 17.15
CA GLN A 215 -9.66 -13.26 17.29
C GLN A 215 -10.30 -12.02 17.92
N SER A 216 -9.69 -11.50 18.99
CA SER A 216 -10.25 -10.44 19.84
C SER A 216 -10.04 -9.03 19.29
N SER A 217 -8.86 -8.74 18.75
CA SER A 217 -8.43 -7.36 18.48
C SER A 217 -7.99 -7.07 17.05
N ASN A 218 -7.58 -8.06 16.26
CA ASN A 218 -7.02 -7.81 14.92
C ASN A 218 -7.91 -8.31 13.77
N PHE A 219 -8.40 -7.36 12.99
CA PHE A 219 -9.29 -7.61 11.84
C PHE A 219 -8.64 -7.30 10.49
N THR A 220 -7.37 -6.89 10.48
CA THR A 220 -6.65 -6.41 9.29
C THR A 220 -5.68 -7.45 8.73
N LEU A 221 -5.11 -8.32 9.59
CA LEU A 221 -4.22 -9.40 9.15
C LEU A 221 -4.95 -10.37 8.21
N LEU A 222 -4.40 -10.55 7.01
CA LEU A 222 -4.96 -11.40 5.95
C LEU A 222 -4.26 -12.76 5.85
N ARG A 223 -3.01 -12.82 6.33
CA ARG A 223 -2.21 -14.03 6.43
C ARG A 223 -1.40 -14.03 7.71
N LEU A 224 -1.49 -15.14 8.43
CA LEU A 224 -0.67 -15.43 9.60
C LEU A 224 -0.16 -16.87 9.46
N GLY A 225 1.16 -17.04 9.44
CA GLY A 225 1.80 -18.34 9.39
C GLY A 225 2.28 -18.78 10.77
N LEU A 226 1.73 -19.87 11.30
CA LEU A 226 2.09 -20.43 12.61
C LEU A 226 2.38 -21.94 12.55
N HIS A 227 2.61 -22.50 11.36
CA HIS A 227 2.89 -23.92 11.19
C HIS A 227 4.26 -24.31 11.76
N ALA A 228 4.39 -25.57 12.20
CA ALA A 228 5.64 -26.12 12.74
C ALA A 228 6.22 -25.28 13.90
N ASN A 229 5.37 -24.88 14.86
CA ASN A 229 5.75 -24.13 16.07
C ASN A 229 5.93 -25.00 17.34
N ASN A 230 5.90 -26.31 17.17
CA ASN A 230 6.00 -27.32 18.23
C ASN A 230 7.43 -27.75 18.54
N ALA A 231 8.44 -27.16 17.89
CA ALA A 231 9.83 -27.58 18.05
C ALA A 231 10.35 -27.18 19.44
N ARG A 232 10.69 -28.16 20.28
CA ARG A 232 11.49 -27.96 21.50
C ARG A 232 12.81 -27.26 21.13
N HIS A 233 13.22 -26.28 21.93
CA HIS A 233 14.58 -25.75 21.84
C HIS A 233 15.55 -26.94 22.00
N ALA A 234 16.33 -27.26 20.97
CA ALA A 234 17.59 -27.91 21.22
C ALA A 234 18.35 -26.93 22.13
N ARG A 235 18.59 -27.32 23.39
CA ARG A 235 19.32 -26.50 24.36
C ARG A 235 20.50 -25.88 23.63
N SER A 236 20.68 -24.57 23.83
CA SER A 236 21.93 -23.90 23.53
C SER A 236 23.04 -24.83 24.02
N THR A 237 23.89 -25.31 23.11
CA THR A 237 25.17 -25.93 23.46
C THR A 237 26.00 -24.83 24.12
N GLY A 238 25.69 -24.53 25.37
CA GLY A 238 26.65 -23.99 26.29
C GLY A 238 27.67 -25.10 26.50
N SER A 239 28.93 -24.78 26.20
CA SER A 239 30.13 -25.34 26.82
C SER A 239 30.09 -26.84 27.14
N ASP A 240 30.88 -27.63 26.41
CA ASP A 240 31.03 -29.09 26.51
C ASP A 240 31.46 -29.68 27.88
N ASP A 241 31.29 -29.00 29.02
CA ASP A 241 31.89 -29.41 30.31
C ASP A 241 30.97 -29.32 31.55
N ASP A 242 29.65 -29.52 31.44
CA ASP A 242 28.79 -29.63 32.64
C ASP A 242 27.80 -30.81 32.57
N TRP A 243 28.27 -31.96 33.05
CA TRP A 243 27.61 -33.28 33.04
C TRP A 243 26.68 -33.52 34.26
N ASP A 244 26.13 -32.47 34.88
CA ASP A 244 25.33 -32.62 36.11
C ASP A 244 24.04 -31.76 36.18
N SER A 245 23.48 -31.32 35.04
CA SER A 245 22.11 -30.77 35.06
C SER A 245 21.08 -31.84 34.72
N GLU A 246 20.41 -32.33 35.78
CA GLU A 246 19.27 -33.26 35.73
C GLU A 246 18.36 -32.98 34.53
N GLU A 247 18.34 -33.93 33.60
CA GLU A 247 17.47 -33.91 32.44
C GLU A 247 16.02 -33.95 32.91
N GLU A 248 15.31 -32.82 32.88
CA GLU A 248 13.85 -32.81 32.84
C GLU A 248 13.41 -33.47 31.52
N TRP A 249 13.32 -34.79 31.55
CA TRP A 249 12.72 -35.65 30.55
C TRP A 249 11.23 -35.30 30.44
N SER A 250 10.89 -34.26 29.69
CA SER A 250 9.52 -34.14 29.15
C SER A 250 9.29 -35.35 28.24
N SER A 251 8.30 -36.15 28.59
CA SER A 251 8.01 -37.41 27.91
C SER A 251 7.69 -37.18 26.43
N ALA A 252 8.02 -38.13 25.55
CA ALA A 252 7.69 -38.02 24.12
C ALA A 252 6.18 -37.77 23.87
N SER A 253 5.32 -38.24 24.79
CA SER A 253 3.88 -37.98 24.77
C SER A 253 3.49 -36.51 24.91
N ASP A 254 4.24 -35.71 25.67
CA ASP A 254 3.93 -34.29 25.89
C ASP A 254 4.21 -33.46 24.64
N ALA A 255 5.28 -33.79 23.91
CA ALA A 255 5.63 -33.13 22.65
C ALA A 255 4.62 -33.41 21.52
N ASP A 256 4.09 -34.64 21.46
CA ASP A 256 3.05 -35.02 20.50
C ASP A 256 1.70 -34.37 20.83
N SER A 257 1.38 -34.24 22.11
CA SER A 257 0.21 -33.48 22.61
C SER A 257 0.29 -32.00 22.21
N ASP A 258 1.43 -31.34 22.46
CA ASP A 258 1.64 -29.93 22.11
C ASP A 258 1.62 -29.70 20.60
N ALA A 259 2.16 -30.63 19.81
CA ALA A 259 2.08 -30.61 18.36
C ALA A 259 0.63 -30.69 17.87
N ALA A 260 -0.16 -31.58 18.46
CA ALA A 260 -1.58 -31.73 18.15
C ALA A 260 -2.37 -30.47 18.51
N ALA A 261 -2.10 -29.87 19.66
CA ALA A 261 -2.71 -28.60 20.08
C ALA A 261 -2.34 -27.45 19.12
N CYS A 262 -1.08 -27.32 18.73
CA CYS A 262 -0.64 -26.33 17.72
C CYS A 262 -1.37 -26.52 16.39
N ARG A 263 -1.47 -27.78 15.91
CA ARG A 263 -2.20 -28.10 14.67
C ARG A 263 -3.68 -27.78 14.77
N GLN A 264 -4.32 -28.08 15.91
CA GLN A 264 -5.72 -27.74 16.13
C GLN A 264 -5.96 -26.23 16.00
N GLN A 265 -5.10 -25.41 16.60
CA GLN A 265 -5.20 -23.95 16.51
C GLN A 265 -5.00 -23.45 15.06
N THR A 266 -3.94 -23.95 14.40
CA THR A 266 -3.52 -23.46 13.07
C THR A 266 -4.36 -24.00 11.91
N GLU A 267 -4.93 -25.19 12.02
CA GLU A 267 -5.71 -25.82 10.94
C GLU A 267 -7.22 -25.58 11.11
N ARG A 268 -7.74 -25.43 12.33
CA ARG A 268 -9.18 -25.25 12.56
C ARG A 268 -9.59 -23.80 12.80
N ARG A 269 -8.95 -23.11 13.75
CA ARG A 269 -9.36 -21.76 14.16
C ARG A 269 -8.81 -20.69 13.23
N LEU A 270 -7.52 -20.77 12.93
CA LEU A 270 -6.83 -19.73 12.17
C LEU A 270 -7.43 -19.47 10.77
N PRO A 271 -7.78 -20.49 9.94
CA PRO A 271 -8.31 -20.23 8.60
C PRO A 271 -9.65 -19.47 8.63
N ALA A 272 -10.53 -19.79 9.59
CA ALA A 272 -11.81 -19.12 9.75
C ALA A 272 -11.64 -17.64 10.14
N LEU A 273 -10.69 -17.33 11.05
CA LEU A 273 -10.38 -15.96 11.45
C LEU A 273 -9.77 -15.14 10.30
N LEU A 274 -8.85 -15.74 9.55
CA LEU A 274 -8.27 -15.08 8.38
C LEU A 274 -9.31 -14.87 7.27
N GLU A 275 -10.23 -15.80 7.07
CA GLU A 275 -11.33 -15.63 6.12
C GLU A 275 -12.31 -14.53 6.56
N ARG A 276 -12.66 -14.47 7.86
CA ARG A 276 -13.39 -13.33 8.44
C ARG A 276 -12.70 -12.00 8.09
N ASN A 277 -11.39 -11.90 8.32
CA ASN A 277 -10.64 -10.67 8.06
C ASN A 277 -10.61 -10.32 6.55
N ARG A 278 -10.50 -11.32 5.66
CA ARG A 278 -10.60 -11.10 4.21
C ARG A 278 -11.97 -10.60 3.79
N LEU A 279 -13.04 -11.17 4.33
CA LEU A 279 -14.41 -10.75 4.05
C LEU A 279 -14.65 -9.31 4.53
N LEU A 280 -14.24 -8.97 5.75
CA LEU A 280 -14.31 -7.60 6.27
C LEU A 280 -13.50 -6.63 5.40
N SER A 281 -12.28 -7.01 5.02
CA SER A 281 -11.43 -6.18 4.15
C SER A 281 -12.05 -5.97 2.77
N ARG A 282 -12.70 -6.99 2.18
CA ARG A 282 -13.45 -6.87 0.93
C ARG A 282 -14.65 -5.96 1.10
N ARG A 283 -15.46 -6.17 2.13
CA ARG A 283 -16.63 -5.34 2.48
C ARG A 283 -16.25 -3.85 2.57
N VAL A 284 -15.16 -3.53 3.28
CA VAL A 284 -14.64 -2.16 3.40
C VAL A 284 -14.19 -1.61 2.05
N LYS A 285 -13.44 -2.39 1.26
CA LYS A 285 -12.95 -1.96 -0.07
C LYS A 285 -14.10 -1.73 -1.06
N ASP A 286 -15.09 -2.60 -1.07
CA ASP A 286 -16.25 -2.52 -1.96
C ASP A 286 -17.17 -1.35 -1.58
N ALA A 287 -17.40 -1.15 -0.27
CA ALA A 287 -18.13 0.03 0.22
C ALA A 287 -17.40 1.33 -0.17
N ALA A 288 -16.08 1.40 0.06
CA ALA A 288 -15.28 2.56 -0.32
C ALA A 288 -15.30 2.83 -1.83
N ALA A 289 -15.18 1.79 -2.66
CA ALA A 289 -15.22 1.89 -4.11
C ALA A 289 -16.58 2.39 -4.62
N ARG A 290 -17.68 1.86 -4.08
CA ARG A 290 -19.05 2.29 -4.43
C ARG A 290 -19.33 3.73 -3.98
N ALA A 291 -18.80 4.14 -2.83
CA ALA A 291 -19.04 5.46 -2.29
C ALA A 291 -18.25 6.58 -3.00
N LEU A 292 -17.11 6.24 -3.62
CA LEU A 292 -16.18 7.23 -4.19
C LEU A 292 -16.78 8.05 -5.33
N ALA A 293 -17.50 7.42 -6.26
CA ALA A 293 -18.08 8.12 -7.40
C ALA A 293 -19.21 9.09 -7.00
N PRO A 294 -20.22 8.68 -6.20
CA PRO A 294 -21.23 9.59 -5.65
C PRO A 294 -20.63 10.75 -4.85
N MET A 295 -19.64 10.48 -3.98
CA MET A 295 -18.96 11.53 -3.21
C MET A 295 -18.29 12.57 -4.10
N ARG A 296 -17.65 12.13 -5.20
CA ARG A 296 -17.01 13.05 -6.14
C ARG A 296 -18.01 13.92 -6.88
N ILE A 297 -19.12 13.35 -7.32
CA ILE A 297 -20.20 14.11 -7.96
C ILE A 297 -20.68 15.20 -7.00
N ILE A 298 -21.00 14.83 -5.76
CA ILE A 298 -21.48 15.77 -4.74
C ILE A 298 -20.46 16.87 -4.43
N LEU A 299 -19.18 16.51 -4.27
CA LEU A 299 -18.14 17.47 -3.87
C LEU A 299 -17.70 18.44 -4.98
N HIS A 300 -17.84 18.05 -6.25
CA HIS A 300 -17.38 18.84 -7.40
C HIS A 300 -18.50 19.38 -8.29
N ALA A 301 -19.75 18.99 -8.05
CA ALA A 301 -20.89 19.51 -8.80
C ALA A 301 -21.05 21.02 -8.56
N GLN A 302 -21.14 21.76 -9.65
CA GLN A 302 -21.43 23.19 -9.65
C GLN A 302 -22.91 23.37 -9.95
N ALA A 303 -23.55 24.34 -9.28
CA ALA A 303 -24.89 24.75 -9.67
C ALA A 303 -24.82 25.35 -11.09
N PRO A 304 -25.81 25.07 -11.96
CA PRO A 304 -25.85 25.71 -13.26
C PRO A 304 -25.87 27.23 -13.07
N PRO A 305 -25.13 28.00 -13.90
CA PRO A 305 -25.19 29.45 -13.85
C PRO A 305 -26.64 29.88 -14.03
N GLU A 306 -27.17 30.67 -13.10
CA GLU A 306 -28.51 31.23 -13.25
C GLU A 306 -28.54 32.01 -14.56
N GLN A 307 -29.59 31.80 -15.35
CA GLN A 307 -29.71 32.29 -16.73
C GLN A 307 -29.51 33.82 -16.88
N GLY A 308 -29.49 34.59 -15.79
CA GLY A 308 -29.22 36.03 -15.79
C GLY A 308 -27.75 36.46 -15.93
N GLU A 309 -26.76 35.61 -15.63
CA GLU A 309 -25.33 35.98 -15.75
C GLU A 309 -24.72 35.68 -17.13
N VAL A 310 -25.30 34.71 -17.86
CA VAL A 310 -24.84 34.35 -19.21
C VAL A 310 -25.11 35.48 -20.20
N ASP A 311 -26.24 36.17 -20.06
CA ASP A 311 -26.62 37.31 -20.91
C ASP A 311 -25.72 38.54 -20.66
N SER A 312 -25.27 38.75 -19.43
CA SER A 312 -24.41 39.90 -19.08
C SER A 312 -22.95 39.67 -19.52
N GLN A 313 -22.44 38.43 -19.47
CA GLN A 313 -21.11 38.10 -19.99
C GLN A 313 -21.07 38.05 -21.53
N GLN A 314 -22.14 37.56 -22.19
CA GLN A 314 -22.24 37.62 -23.66
C GLN A 314 -22.42 39.06 -24.17
N ALA A 315 -23.15 39.93 -23.47
CA ALA A 315 -23.26 41.35 -23.81
C ALA A 315 -21.94 42.11 -23.64
N GLN A 316 -21.12 41.77 -22.62
CA GLN A 316 -19.79 42.36 -22.45
C GLN A 316 -18.80 41.90 -23.55
N LEU A 317 -18.87 40.66 -24.01
CA LEU A 317 -18.02 40.14 -25.09
C LEU A 317 -18.42 40.69 -26.47
N GLN A 318 -19.70 40.97 -26.72
CA GLN A 318 -20.13 41.61 -27.97
C GLN A 318 -19.75 43.10 -28.04
N ASN A 319 -19.72 43.81 -26.91
CA ASN A 319 -19.32 45.22 -26.87
C ASN A 319 -17.81 45.46 -27.05
N LEU A 320 -16.97 44.42 -26.90
CA LEU A 320 -15.52 44.51 -27.14
C LEU A 320 -15.13 44.23 -28.60
N SER A 321 -16.05 43.71 -29.43
CA SER A 321 -15.75 43.32 -30.82
C SER A 321 -16.25 44.30 -31.89
N ILE A 322 -16.80 45.45 -31.50
CA ILE A 322 -17.25 46.50 -32.44
C ILE A 322 -16.67 47.87 -32.03
N GLY A 323 -15.37 48.04 -32.27
CA GLY A 323 -14.78 49.33 -32.63
C GLY A 323 -14.14 49.12 -34.00
N THR A 324 -14.50 49.78 -35.09
CA THR A 324 -14.63 51.23 -35.28
C THR A 324 -15.31 51.48 -36.64
N THR A 325 -16.14 52.53 -36.76
CA THR A 325 -16.18 53.56 -37.83
C THR A 325 -17.58 54.23 -37.93
N GLY A 326 -17.59 55.57 -37.94
CA GLY A 326 -18.52 56.37 -38.76
C GLY A 326 -19.88 56.80 -38.21
N THR A 327 -19.92 57.98 -37.59
CA THR A 327 -20.88 59.10 -37.78
C THR A 327 -22.26 58.85 -38.46
N SER A 328 -23.37 59.18 -37.78
CA SER A 328 -24.28 60.33 -38.07
C SER A 328 -25.69 60.17 -37.46
N ASP A 329 -26.31 61.32 -37.21
CA ASP A 329 -27.57 61.59 -36.51
C ASP A 329 -28.84 60.86 -37.00
N THR A 330 -29.79 60.58 -36.09
CA THR A 330 -31.11 61.24 -35.96
C THR A 330 -32.09 60.44 -35.08
N ALA A 331 -32.98 61.17 -34.40
CA ALA A 331 -33.90 60.71 -33.35
C ALA A 331 -35.26 60.19 -33.84
N LYS A 332 -35.86 59.18 -33.15
CA LYS A 332 -37.21 59.24 -32.52
C LYS A 332 -37.63 57.91 -31.84
N PRO A 333 -38.58 57.93 -30.87
CA PRO A 333 -38.87 56.85 -29.92
C PRO A 333 -40.14 56.05 -30.25
N GLU A 334 -40.24 54.79 -29.79
CA GLU A 334 -41.52 54.09 -29.66
C GLU A 334 -41.49 53.02 -28.54
N ALA A 335 -42.62 52.87 -27.85
CA ALA A 335 -42.81 52.31 -26.50
C ALA A 335 -43.28 50.82 -26.49
N PRO A 336 -43.92 50.31 -25.41
CA PRO A 336 -43.35 49.49 -24.35
C PRO A 336 -43.68 47.97 -24.45
N ALA A 337 -42.97 47.18 -23.63
CA ALA A 337 -43.02 45.71 -23.54
C ALA A 337 -44.40 45.10 -23.25
N PRO A 338 -44.72 43.90 -23.78
CA PRO A 338 -45.74 43.04 -23.21
C PRO A 338 -45.13 42.03 -22.21
N SER A 339 -45.78 41.91 -21.05
CA SER A 339 -45.52 40.96 -19.98
C SER A 339 -45.72 39.49 -20.41
N PRO A 340 -44.88 38.54 -19.99
CA PRO A 340 -45.14 37.13 -20.26
C PRO A 340 -46.13 36.57 -19.23
N SER A 341 -47.28 36.11 -19.73
CA SER A 341 -48.25 35.31 -18.98
C SER A 341 -47.68 33.92 -18.66
N GLU A 342 -47.87 33.51 -17.40
CA GLU A 342 -48.03 32.13 -16.89
C GLU A 342 -47.55 30.99 -17.79
N ALA A 343 -46.33 30.49 -17.53
CA ALA A 343 -45.95 29.12 -17.81
C ALA A 343 -46.13 28.26 -16.54
N PRO A 344 -46.61 27.00 -16.63
CA PRO A 344 -46.82 26.16 -15.46
C PRO A 344 -45.48 25.81 -14.83
N ALA A 345 -45.39 25.94 -13.50
CA ALA A 345 -44.17 25.66 -12.74
C ALA A 345 -43.66 24.23 -13.04
N PRO A 346 -42.43 24.07 -13.57
CA PRO A 346 -41.86 22.74 -13.71
C PRO A 346 -41.59 22.21 -12.29
N PHE A 347 -42.01 20.98 -12.02
CA PHE A 347 -41.78 20.23 -10.78
C PHE A 347 -40.49 20.69 -10.08
N ASP A 348 -40.62 21.21 -8.86
CA ASP A 348 -39.51 21.57 -7.98
C ASP A 348 -38.60 20.35 -7.82
N SER A 349 -37.61 20.24 -8.70
CA SER A 349 -36.62 19.20 -8.71
C SER A 349 -35.82 19.36 -7.43
N PHE A 350 -35.88 18.36 -6.55
CA PHE A 350 -35.14 18.39 -5.28
C PHE A 350 -33.66 18.63 -5.58
N PRO A 351 -33.12 19.83 -5.29
CA PRO A 351 -31.78 20.17 -5.71
C PRO A 351 -30.83 19.62 -4.66
N LEU A 352 -30.28 18.44 -4.96
CA LEU A 352 -29.30 17.73 -4.12
C LEU A 352 -28.16 18.64 -3.63
N LEU A 353 -27.80 19.65 -4.43
CA LEU A 353 -26.76 20.64 -4.13
C LEU A 353 -27.18 21.76 -3.15
N ARG A 354 -28.48 21.99 -2.93
CA ARG A 354 -28.97 22.95 -1.93
C ARG A 354 -29.06 22.36 -0.52
N LEU A 355 -28.85 21.05 -0.38
CA LEU A 355 -28.80 20.41 0.92
C LEU A 355 -27.54 20.83 1.70
N PRO A 356 -27.62 20.93 3.04
CA PRO A 356 -26.45 21.00 3.91
C PRO A 356 -25.46 19.87 3.61
N ARG A 357 -24.16 20.18 3.73
CA ARG A 357 -23.06 19.27 3.38
C ARG A 357 -23.15 17.95 4.14
N GLU A 358 -23.63 17.99 5.37
CA GLU A 358 -23.82 16.82 6.23
C GLU A 358 -24.82 15.83 5.61
N LEU A 359 -25.95 16.33 5.09
CA LEU A 359 -26.98 15.50 4.46
C LEU A 359 -26.50 14.93 3.12
N GLN A 360 -25.74 15.70 2.36
CA GLN A 360 -25.13 15.21 1.12
C GLN A 360 -24.14 14.06 1.39
N LEU A 361 -23.33 14.18 2.45
CA LEU A 361 -22.41 13.11 2.87
C LEU A 361 -23.15 11.87 3.37
N VAL A 362 -24.29 12.03 4.05
CA VAL A 362 -25.16 10.91 4.45
C VAL A 362 -25.72 10.18 3.22
N VAL A 363 -26.19 10.93 2.22
CA VAL A 363 -26.64 10.34 0.95
C VAL A 363 -25.50 9.57 0.26
N ALA A 364 -24.30 10.16 0.20
CA ALA A 364 -23.13 9.50 -0.38
C ALA A 364 -22.73 8.22 0.39
N ARG A 365 -22.87 8.25 1.74
CA ARG A 365 -22.67 7.09 2.61
C ARG A 365 -23.71 5.99 2.36
N HIS A 366 -24.97 6.34 2.13
CA HIS A 366 -26.00 5.37 1.73
C HIS A 366 -25.74 4.78 0.34
N CYS A 367 -25.22 5.56 -0.61
CA CYS A 367 -24.85 5.06 -1.94
C CYS A 367 -23.72 4.01 -1.92
N SER A 368 -22.95 3.92 -0.83
CA SER A 368 -21.96 2.86 -0.65
C SER A 368 -22.54 1.45 -0.53
N GLY A 369 -23.86 1.35 -0.31
CA GLY A 369 -24.58 0.09 -0.08
C GLY A 369 -24.30 -0.55 1.28
N ASP A 370 -23.47 0.08 2.12
CA ASP A 370 -23.12 -0.40 3.45
C ASP A 370 -22.59 0.75 4.33
N ALA A 371 -23.50 1.46 4.99
CA ALA A 371 -23.17 2.66 5.76
C ALA A 371 -22.25 2.36 6.97
N GLU A 372 -22.28 1.14 7.51
CA GLU A 372 -21.52 0.73 8.69
C GLU A 372 -20.17 0.10 8.35
N ALA A 373 -19.89 -0.16 7.07
CA ALA A 373 -18.63 -0.78 6.66
C ALA A 373 -17.39 0.07 6.99
N LEU A 374 -17.55 1.39 7.08
CA LEU A 374 -16.45 2.34 7.25
C LEU A 374 -16.64 3.14 8.55
N SER A 375 -15.56 3.33 9.30
CA SER A 375 -15.55 4.22 10.48
C SER A 375 -15.58 5.70 10.05
N GLU A 376 -15.95 6.60 10.95
CA GLU A 376 -15.99 8.06 10.67
C GLU A 376 -14.63 8.59 10.18
N ALA A 377 -13.52 8.09 10.74
CA ALA A 377 -12.18 8.46 10.28
C ALA A 377 -11.89 7.95 8.85
N GLN A 378 -12.39 6.77 8.49
CA GLN A 378 -12.26 6.25 7.12
C GLN A 378 -13.13 7.03 6.14
N TRP A 379 -14.36 7.40 6.53
CA TRP A 379 -15.21 8.30 5.75
C TRP A 379 -14.52 9.65 5.49
N SER A 380 -13.95 10.27 6.52
CA SER A 380 -13.18 11.52 6.40
C SER A 380 -12.00 11.43 5.42
N ARG A 381 -11.29 10.29 5.41
CA ARG A 381 -10.21 10.06 4.44
C ARG A 381 -10.74 9.92 3.01
N ILE A 382 -11.84 9.19 2.82
CA ILE A 382 -12.42 9.01 1.49
C ILE A 382 -12.99 10.33 0.96
N THR A 383 -13.65 11.14 1.80
CA THR A 383 -14.17 12.46 1.39
C THR A 383 -13.02 13.40 1.03
N THR A 384 -11.94 13.43 1.81
CA THR A 384 -10.73 14.21 1.49
C THR A 384 -10.12 13.76 0.16
N TYR A 385 -9.94 12.45 -0.03
CA TYR A 385 -9.42 11.89 -1.27
C TYR A 385 -10.34 12.18 -2.48
N ALA A 386 -11.66 12.13 -2.29
CA ALA A 386 -12.63 12.49 -3.31
C ALA A 386 -12.56 13.98 -3.69
N GLY A 387 -12.23 14.86 -2.74
CA GLY A 387 -12.05 16.30 -2.96
C GLY A 387 -10.75 16.67 -3.70
N GLU A 388 -9.69 15.87 -3.62
CA GLU A 388 -8.42 16.16 -4.30
C GLU A 388 -8.52 16.08 -5.84
N ARG A 389 -8.28 17.19 -6.55
CA ARG A 389 -8.23 17.21 -8.03
C ARG A 389 -7.15 16.29 -8.62
N ALA A 390 -6.00 16.14 -7.95
CA ALA A 390 -4.94 15.22 -8.40
C ALA A 390 -5.37 13.74 -8.34
N SER A 391 -6.30 13.38 -7.44
CA SER A 391 -6.81 12.02 -7.34
C SER A 391 -7.79 11.67 -8.49
N LEU A 392 -8.45 12.66 -9.07
CA LEU A 392 -9.29 12.53 -10.27
C LEU A 392 -8.42 12.22 -11.51
N ALA A 393 -7.35 12.98 -11.72
CA ALA A 393 -6.43 12.77 -12.85
C ALA A 393 -5.84 11.35 -12.86
N ARG A 394 -5.34 10.87 -11.70
CA ARG A 394 -4.82 9.50 -11.52
C ARG A 394 -5.87 8.42 -11.78
N MET A 395 -7.14 8.68 -11.45
CA MET A 395 -8.23 7.74 -11.70
C MET A 395 -8.63 7.72 -13.18
N ALA A 396 -8.70 8.88 -13.83
CA ALA A 396 -8.96 8.98 -15.26
C ALA A 396 -7.88 8.25 -16.07
N GLU A 397 -6.62 8.40 -15.67
CA GLU A 397 -5.49 7.69 -16.26
C GLU A 397 -5.57 6.17 -16.02
N ARG A 398 -5.82 5.71 -14.78
CA ARG A 398 -6.04 4.29 -14.49
C ARG A 398 -7.23 3.72 -15.25
N SER A 399 -8.31 4.47 -15.39
CA SER A 399 -9.49 4.05 -16.15
C SER A 399 -9.19 3.97 -17.64
N ARG A 400 -8.43 4.94 -18.20
CA ARG A 400 -7.91 4.87 -19.57
C ARG A 400 -7.03 3.65 -19.79
N LEU A 401 -6.09 3.38 -18.88
CA LEU A 401 -5.21 2.21 -18.95
C LEU A 401 -5.97 0.89 -18.79
N ALA A 402 -6.96 0.83 -17.90
CA ALA A 402 -7.82 -0.33 -17.73
C ALA A 402 -8.71 -0.55 -18.97
N LEU A 403 -9.21 0.51 -19.60
CA LEU A 403 -9.92 0.44 -20.88
C LEU A 403 -9.00 -0.01 -22.02
N PHE A 404 -7.75 0.45 -22.05
CA PHE A 404 -6.75 0.06 -23.03
C PHE A 404 -6.35 -1.42 -22.88
N ALA A 405 -6.07 -1.87 -21.65
CA ALA A 405 -5.80 -3.27 -21.33
C ALA A 405 -7.02 -4.19 -21.49
N ALA A 406 -8.23 -3.66 -21.33
CA ALA A 406 -9.47 -4.36 -21.63
C ALA A 406 -9.77 -4.47 -23.12
N ALA A 407 -9.28 -3.52 -23.93
CA ALA A 407 -9.47 -3.50 -25.38
C ALA A 407 -8.58 -4.54 -26.11
N THR A 408 -7.54 -5.03 -25.47
CA THR A 408 -6.61 -6.06 -25.98
C THR A 408 -6.99 -7.50 -25.61
N GLY A 409 -8.06 -7.71 -24.83
CA GLY A 409 -8.53 -9.04 -24.42
C GLY A 409 -9.68 -9.62 -25.29
N PRO A 410 -9.94 -10.94 -25.25
CA PRO A 410 -10.89 -11.65 -26.13
C PRO A 410 -12.39 -11.33 -25.89
N SER A 411 -12.72 -10.39 -25.01
CA SER A 411 -14.10 -10.02 -24.64
C SER A 411 -14.49 -8.60 -25.11
N ARG A 412 -13.95 -8.14 -26.24
CA ARG A 412 -14.20 -6.80 -26.81
C ARG A 412 -15.69 -6.56 -27.12
N ALA A 413 -16.41 -7.56 -27.64
CA ALA A 413 -17.80 -7.43 -28.08
C ALA A 413 -18.78 -7.25 -26.90
N ALA A 414 -18.72 -8.14 -25.90
CA ALA A 414 -19.60 -8.08 -24.72
C ALA A 414 -19.42 -6.79 -23.90
N ARG A 415 -18.25 -6.17 -23.99
CA ARG A 415 -17.94 -4.91 -23.29
C ARG A 415 -18.39 -3.68 -24.07
N LEU A 416 -18.31 -3.71 -25.40
CA LEU A 416 -18.87 -2.67 -26.26
C LEU A 416 -20.39 -2.58 -26.06
N GLU A 417 -21.05 -3.74 -25.97
CA GLU A 417 -22.49 -3.83 -25.75
C GLU A 417 -22.92 -3.31 -24.37
N ARG A 418 -22.14 -3.58 -23.30
CA ARG A 418 -22.38 -2.96 -21.99
C ARG A 418 -22.15 -1.45 -22.02
N LYS A 419 -21.15 -0.99 -22.78
CA LYS A 419 -20.85 0.45 -22.90
C LYS A 419 -21.94 1.19 -23.67
N THR A 420 -22.47 0.61 -24.75
CA THR A 420 -23.59 1.21 -25.50
C THR A 420 -24.84 1.26 -24.64
N LYS A 421 -25.19 0.17 -23.94
CA LYS A 421 -26.32 0.15 -23.00
C LYS A 421 -26.17 1.17 -21.87
N MET A 422 -24.95 1.33 -21.33
CA MET A 422 -24.68 2.34 -20.31
C MET A 422 -24.82 3.76 -20.85
N LEU A 423 -24.33 4.03 -22.08
CA LEU A 423 -24.46 5.33 -22.75
C LEU A 423 -25.91 5.64 -23.11
N GLU A 424 -26.70 4.66 -23.55
CA GLU A 424 -28.14 4.81 -23.81
C GLU A 424 -28.89 5.20 -22.54
N VAL A 425 -28.61 4.53 -21.42
CA VAL A 425 -29.20 4.88 -20.11
C VAL A 425 -28.74 6.27 -19.66
N LEU A 426 -27.49 6.64 -19.93
CA LEU A 426 -26.95 7.97 -19.65
C LEU A 426 -27.65 9.04 -20.48
N ASP A 427 -27.83 8.83 -21.79
CA ASP A 427 -28.51 9.76 -22.68
C ASP A 427 -30.01 9.87 -22.36
N GLU A 428 -30.64 8.77 -21.93
CA GLU A 428 -32.01 8.80 -21.41
C GLU A 428 -32.08 9.65 -20.12
N TRP A 429 -31.14 9.45 -19.19
CA TRP A 429 -31.05 10.26 -17.96
C TRP A 429 -30.77 11.74 -18.24
N ARG A 430 -29.85 12.02 -19.15
CA ARG A 430 -29.49 13.37 -19.61
C ARG A 430 -30.69 14.09 -20.23
N SER A 431 -31.39 13.41 -21.14
CA SER A 431 -32.61 13.92 -21.78
C SER A 431 -33.74 14.18 -20.78
N ARG A 432 -33.93 13.26 -19.83
CA ARG A 432 -35.08 13.28 -18.90
C ARG A 432 -34.88 14.21 -17.70
N TYR A 433 -33.65 14.39 -17.22
CA TYR A 433 -33.35 15.16 -16.01
C TYR A 433 -32.41 16.35 -16.22
N ARG A 434 -31.99 16.65 -17.46
CA ARG A 434 -31.07 17.74 -17.81
C ARG A 434 -29.77 17.72 -16.99
N CYS A 435 -29.27 16.53 -16.68
CA CYS A 435 -28.02 16.35 -15.91
C CYS A 435 -26.77 16.83 -16.66
N ASP A 436 -26.87 17.15 -17.96
CA ASP A 436 -25.80 17.74 -18.79
C ASP A 436 -25.23 19.03 -18.19
N GLN A 437 -26.04 19.78 -17.43
CA GLN A 437 -25.65 21.04 -16.80
C GLN A 437 -24.91 20.84 -15.47
N TRP A 438 -24.80 19.59 -15.00
CA TRP A 438 -24.22 19.21 -13.72
C TRP A 438 -22.88 18.48 -13.90
N GLU A 439 -22.49 18.18 -15.15
CA GLU A 439 -21.18 17.63 -15.47
C GLU A 439 -20.13 18.76 -15.46
N ILE A 440 -18.97 18.44 -14.89
CA ILE A 440 -17.78 19.29 -14.93
C ILE A 440 -17.44 19.51 -16.41
N ASN A 441 -17.54 20.75 -16.89
CA ASN A 441 -16.95 21.16 -18.16
C ASN A 441 -15.49 20.66 -18.19
N PRO A 442 -15.12 19.70 -19.06
CA PRO A 442 -13.74 19.65 -19.48
C PRO A 442 -13.56 20.93 -20.28
N GLU A 443 -12.87 21.92 -19.73
CA GLU A 443 -12.47 23.04 -20.56
C GLU A 443 -11.82 22.49 -21.86
N PRO A 444 -12.06 23.15 -22.99
CA PRO A 444 -11.41 22.79 -24.24
C PRO A 444 -9.96 23.28 -24.16
N SER A 445 -9.11 22.58 -23.40
CA SER A 445 -7.67 22.79 -23.50
C SER A 445 -7.21 22.19 -24.82
N GLY A 446 -7.22 23.03 -25.85
CA GLY A 446 -6.41 22.83 -27.03
C GLY A 446 -4.95 22.63 -26.64
N LEU A 447 -4.27 21.81 -27.45
CA LEU A 447 -2.82 21.67 -27.55
C LEU A 447 -2.10 21.32 -26.24
N TRP A 448 -1.77 20.04 -26.06
CA TRP A 448 -0.40 19.51 -25.97
C TRP A 448 -0.39 18.04 -26.36
#